data_AF-A0A851GGR1-F1
#
_entry.id   AF-A0A851GGR1-F1
#
_cell.length_a   1.000
_cell.length_b   1.000
_cell.length_c   1.000
_cell.angle_alpha   90.00
_cell.angle_beta   90.00
_cell.angle_gamma   90.00
#
_symmetry.space_group_name_H-M   'P 1'
#
loop_
_entity.id
_entity.type
_entity.pdbx_description
1 polymer ?
#
loop_
_entity_poly.entity_id
_entity_poly.type
_entity_poly.pdbx_seq_one_letter_code
_entity_poly.pdbx_strand_id
1 'polypeptide(L)'
;QRVSLGRNDLLIRTFPNTNDTGDSLYPMLSSDGGNGWGYRGNEYLQISSDNSEIYGFGTERSSGVLSAQSKINFKVAVEATINPTNDLNVTDEVTLDGLTNVELVYL
;
A
#
# COMPACT_ATOMS: atom_id res chain seq x y z
N GLN A 1 -8.29 11.29 26.56
CA GLN A 1 -8.19 12.10 25.33
C GLN A 1 -8.43 11.18 24.14
N ARG A 2 -9.23 11.61 23.16
CA ARG A 2 -9.53 10.80 21.97
C ARG A 2 -8.55 11.20 20.86
N VAL A 3 -7.66 10.28 20.50
CA VAL A 3 -6.91 10.37 19.24
C VAL A 3 -7.86 9.89 18.14
N SER A 4 -8.08 10.73 17.13
CA SER A 4 -8.84 10.35 15.93
C SER A 4 -7.85 10.01 14.83
N LEU A 5 -7.89 8.76 14.36
CA LEU A 5 -7.18 8.37 13.14
C LEU A 5 -7.89 9.02 11.95
N GLY A 6 -7.19 9.91 11.24
CA GLY A 6 -7.79 10.72 10.17
C GLY A 6 -7.93 9.98 8.83
N ARG A 7 -6.97 9.10 8.49
CA ARG A 7 -6.97 8.27 7.28
C ARG A 7 -5.94 7.15 7.42
N ASN A 8 -6.31 5.93 7.02
CA ASN A 8 -5.37 4.83 6.80
C ASN A 8 -5.25 4.62 5.30
N ASP A 9 -4.07 4.80 4.75
CA ASP A 9 -3.83 4.53 3.33
C ASP A 9 -3.16 3.15 3.16
N LEU A 10 -3.73 2.34 2.27
CA LEU A 10 -3.16 1.04 1.91
C LEU A 10 -2.16 1.24 0.78
N LEU A 11 -0.93 0.78 1.01
CA LEU A 11 0.17 0.87 0.08
C LEU A 11 0.58 -0.54 -0.37
N ILE A 12 0.76 -0.74 -1.67
CA ILE A 12 1.37 -1.95 -2.23
C ILE A 12 2.84 -1.68 -2.50
N ARG A 13 3.75 -2.46 -1.92
CA ARG A 13 5.18 -2.36 -2.25
C ARG A 13 5.39 -2.71 -3.73
N THR A 14 6.12 -1.89 -4.46
CA THR A 14 6.28 -2.05 -5.92
C THR A 14 7.40 -3.00 -6.30
N PHE A 15 8.22 -3.44 -5.33
CA PHE A 15 9.29 -4.41 -5.55
C PHE A 15 9.72 -5.17 -4.27
N PRO A 16 9.90 -6.51 -4.31
CA PRO A 16 9.59 -7.43 -5.40
C PRO A 16 8.16 -7.97 -5.29
N ASN A 17 7.31 -7.68 -6.28
CA ASN A 17 6.09 -8.44 -6.52
C ASN A 17 6.42 -9.56 -7.50
N THR A 18 5.91 -10.77 -7.27
CA THR A 18 6.28 -11.94 -8.09
C THR A 18 5.09 -12.84 -8.41
N ASN A 19 5.19 -13.60 -9.50
CA ASN A 19 4.24 -14.67 -9.80
C ASN A 19 4.57 -15.97 -9.03
N ASP A 20 3.93 -17.08 -9.40
CA ASP A 20 4.19 -18.41 -8.83
C ASP A 20 5.58 -18.98 -9.14
N THR A 21 6.18 -18.61 -10.27
CA THR A 21 7.55 -19.01 -10.65
C THR A 21 8.64 -18.13 -10.04
N GLY A 22 8.26 -17.00 -9.43
CA GLY A 22 9.17 -16.03 -8.82
C GLY A 22 9.62 -14.91 -9.77
N ASP A 23 9.07 -14.84 -10.99
CA ASP A 23 9.35 -13.77 -11.93
C ASP A 23 8.81 -12.44 -11.44
N SER A 24 9.53 -11.36 -11.72
CA SER A 24 9.15 -10.01 -11.30
C SER A 24 7.89 -9.53 -12.02
N LEU A 25 6.99 -8.97 -11.25
CA LEU A 25 5.78 -8.29 -11.71
C LEU A 25 5.84 -6.82 -11.34
N TYR A 26 5.45 -5.97 -12.28
CA TYR A 26 5.46 -4.52 -12.13
C TYR A 26 4.02 -4.01 -12.06
N PRO A 27 3.64 -3.26 -11.02
CA PRO A 27 2.32 -2.70 -10.92
C PRO A 27 2.07 -1.67 -12.03
N MET A 28 0.88 -1.77 -12.61
CA MET A 28 0.38 -0.95 -13.69
C MET A 28 -0.90 -0.26 -13.26
N LEU A 29 -1.14 0.92 -13.81
CA LEU A 29 -2.33 1.70 -13.57
C LEU A 29 -2.95 2.16 -14.89
N SER A 30 -4.29 2.11 -14.93
CA SER A 30 -5.11 2.81 -15.90
C SER A 30 -6.02 3.81 -15.19
N SER A 31 -6.17 4.99 -15.79
CA SER A 31 -7.10 6.05 -15.37
C SER A 31 -8.17 6.35 -16.44
N ASP A 32 -8.16 5.59 -17.53
CA ASP A 32 -9.01 5.79 -18.70
C ASP A 32 -9.93 4.59 -18.98
N GLY A 33 -10.28 3.85 -17.93
CA GLY A 33 -11.17 2.68 -18.02
C GLY A 33 -10.53 1.44 -18.63
N GLY A 34 -9.20 1.33 -18.60
CA GLY A 34 -8.44 0.18 -19.09
C GLY A 34 -7.94 0.31 -20.52
N ASN A 35 -8.08 1.48 -21.16
CA ASN A 35 -7.63 1.71 -22.53
C ASN A 35 -6.11 1.91 -22.62
N GLY A 36 -5.51 2.54 -21.61
CA GLY A 36 -4.09 2.79 -21.49
C GLY A 36 -3.56 2.33 -20.14
N TRP A 37 -2.36 1.76 -20.13
CA TRP A 37 -1.68 1.29 -18.93
C TRP A 37 -0.29 1.89 -18.83
N GLY A 38 0.06 2.36 -17.64
CA GLY A 38 1.38 2.88 -17.33
C GLY A 38 1.94 2.27 -16.05
N TYR A 39 3.25 2.07 -16.02
CA TYR A 39 3.95 1.69 -14.79
C TYR A 39 3.81 2.78 -13.74
N ARG A 40 3.51 2.39 -12.50
CA ARG A 40 3.41 3.32 -11.37
C ARG A 40 4.03 2.76 -10.10
N GLY A 41 4.70 3.66 -9.36
CA GLY A 41 5.18 3.41 -8.01
C GLY A 41 6.71 3.30 -7.91
N ASN A 42 7.29 4.11 -7.03
CA ASN A 42 8.74 4.27 -6.91
C ASN A 42 9.33 3.58 -5.66
N GLU A 43 8.50 2.81 -4.94
CA GLU A 43 8.83 1.90 -3.81
C GLU A 43 7.53 1.33 -3.23
N TYR A 44 6.54 2.21 -3.11
CA TYR A 44 5.17 1.91 -2.74
C TYR A 44 4.21 2.54 -3.77
N LEU A 45 3.08 1.87 -3.99
CA LEU A 45 1.95 2.33 -4.78
C LEU A 45 0.78 2.53 -3.82
N GLN A 46 0.34 3.78 -3.68
CA GLN A 46 -0.91 4.09 -3.00
C GLN A 46 -2.09 3.72 -3.90
N ILE A 47 -3.08 3.04 -3.32
CA ILE A 47 -4.31 2.66 -3.99
C ILE A 47 -5.38 3.71 -3.70
N SER A 48 -5.96 4.30 -4.75
CA SER A 48 -7.10 5.19 -4.64
C SER A 48 -8.36 4.39 -4.30
N SER A 49 -9.15 4.91 -3.37
CA SER A 49 -10.39 4.30 -2.89
C SER A 49 -11.64 4.82 -3.60
N ASP A 50 -11.50 5.76 -4.54
CA ASP A 50 -12.61 6.44 -5.22
C ASP A 50 -13.01 5.78 -6.55
N ASN A 51 -12.45 4.62 -6.87
CA ASN A 51 -12.63 3.87 -8.12
C ASN A 51 -12.24 4.65 -9.38
N SER A 52 -11.46 5.73 -9.28
CA SER A 52 -10.95 6.46 -10.46
C SER A 52 -9.82 5.73 -11.17
N GLU A 53 -9.21 4.73 -10.52
CA GLU A 53 -8.02 4.03 -10.99
C GLU A 53 -8.25 2.52 -11.04
N ILE A 54 -7.76 1.88 -12.11
CA ILE A 54 -7.72 0.42 -12.25
C ILE A 54 -6.26 -0.01 -12.16
N TYR A 55 -6.00 -1.07 -11.39
CA TYR A 55 -4.65 -1.59 -11.18
C TYR A 55 -4.49 -2.98 -11.79
N GLY A 56 -3.29 -3.27 -12.26
CA GLY A 56 -2.90 -4.58 -12.78
C GLY A 56 -1.39 -4.80 -12.65
N PHE A 57 -0.90 -5.87 -13.25
CA PHE A 57 0.53 -6.20 -13.25
C PHE A 57 1.01 -6.54 -14.66
N GLY A 58 2.19 -6.04 -15.02
CA GLY A 58 2.91 -6.40 -16.24
C GLY A 58 4.24 -7.07 -15.93
N THR A 59 4.85 -7.72 -16.92
CA THR A 59 6.18 -8.34 -16.80
C THR A 59 7.32 -7.38 -17.14
N GLU A 60 7.01 -6.18 -17.65
CA GLU A 60 7.97 -5.15 -18.02
C GLU A 60 7.44 -3.78 -17.61
N ARG A 61 8.31 -2.85 -17.22
CA ARG A 61 7.90 -1.48 -16.80
C ARG A 61 7.41 -0.61 -17.96
N SER A 62 7.84 -0.89 -19.18
CA SER A 62 7.62 -0.01 -20.34
C SER A 62 6.58 -0.50 -21.34
N SER A 63 6.12 -1.75 -21.22
CA SER A 63 5.27 -2.35 -22.24
C SER A 63 3.88 -1.70 -22.32
N GLY A 64 3.37 -1.16 -21.21
CA GLY A 64 1.97 -0.73 -21.11
C GLY A 64 0.99 -1.90 -21.32
N VAL A 65 1.47 -3.13 -21.14
CA VAL A 65 0.69 -4.36 -21.35
C VAL A 65 0.59 -5.12 -20.04
N LEU A 66 -0.63 -5.50 -19.69
CA LEU A 66 -0.90 -6.37 -18.55
C LEU A 66 -0.56 -7.82 -18.88
N SER A 67 -0.20 -8.57 -17.84
CA SER A 67 0.01 -10.00 -17.92
C SER A 67 -0.98 -10.71 -17.00
N ALA A 68 -1.69 -11.70 -17.53
CA ALA A 68 -2.57 -12.54 -16.72
C ALA A 68 -1.72 -13.43 -15.81
N GLN A 69 -2.04 -13.44 -14.51
CA GLN A 69 -1.31 -14.21 -13.50
C GLN A 69 -2.27 -15.13 -12.74
N SER A 70 -1.87 -16.38 -12.56
CA SER A 70 -2.58 -17.36 -11.73
C SER A 70 -2.41 -17.08 -10.24
N LYS A 71 -1.26 -16.50 -9.87
CA LYS A 71 -0.88 -16.15 -8.51
C LYS A 71 0.00 -14.89 -8.52
N ILE A 72 -0.17 -14.05 -7.51
CA ILE A 72 0.68 -12.88 -7.29
C ILE A 72 1.06 -12.85 -5.81
N ASN A 73 2.36 -12.72 -5.55
CA ASN A 73 2.90 -12.44 -4.23
C ASN A 73 3.25 -10.95 -4.18
N PHE A 74 2.69 -10.23 -3.22
CA PHE A 74 2.97 -8.81 -3.01
C PHE A 74 3.06 -8.52 -1.52
N LYS A 75 3.73 -7.42 -1.17
CA LYS A 75 3.79 -6.92 0.21
C LYS A 75 2.93 -5.66 0.31
N VAL A 76 2.22 -5.55 1.42
CA VAL A 76 1.43 -4.35 1.75
C VAL A 76 2.10 -3.59 2.90
N ALA A 77 1.92 -2.27 2.89
CA ALA A 77 2.20 -1.41 4.03
C ALA A 77 0.95 -0.57 4.34
N VAL A 78 0.79 -0.24 5.61
CA VAL A 78 -0.28 0.65 6.09
C VAL A 78 0.39 1.90 6.63
N GLU A 79 0.03 3.05 6.07
CA GLU A 79 0.45 4.34 6.58
C GLU A 79 -0.73 5.00 7.30
N ALA A 80 -0.56 5.24 8.60
CA ALA A 80 -1.56 5.93 9.41
C ALA A 80 -1.19 7.41 9.47
N THR A 81 -2.06 8.27 8.91
CA THR A 81 -1.91 9.72 9.13
C THR A 81 -2.46 10.05 10.51
N ILE A 82 -1.56 10.31 11.46
CA ILE A 82 -1.92 10.82 12.78
C ILE A 82 -2.13 12.33 12.63
N ASN A 83 -3.37 12.80 12.74
CA ASN A 83 -3.64 14.22 12.91
C ASN A 83 -3.34 14.58 14.36
N PRO A 84 -2.31 15.38 14.67
CA PRO A 84 -2.08 15.80 16.04
C PRO A 84 -3.20 16.78 16.43
N THR A 85 -4.18 16.32 17.20
CA THR A 85 -5.04 17.21 17.98
C THR A 85 -4.21 17.72 19.16
N ASN A 86 -3.37 18.74 18.91
CA ASN A 86 -2.65 19.67 19.80
C ASN A 86 -2.24 19.34 21.26
N ASP A 87 -2.48 18.16 21.80
CA ASP A 87 -2.18 17.79 23.19
C ASP A 87 -1.75 16.32 23.23
N LEU A 88 -0.50 16.05 22.86
CA LEU A 88 0.16 14.81 23.23
C LEU A 88 1.45 15.16 23.96
N ASN A 89 1.37 15.24 25.28
CA ASN A 89 2.57 15.21 26.12
C ASN A 89 3.06 13.77 26.18
N VAL A 90 3.82 13.33 25.18
CA VAL A 90 4.59 12.08 25.27
C VAL A 90 5.81 12.37 26.14
N THR A 91 5.70 12.08 27.43
CA THR A 91 6.87 12.11 28.33
C THR A 91 7.57 10.76 28.44
N ASP A 92 6.94 9.68 27.95
CA ASP A 92 7.51 8.33 28.04
C ASP A 92 7.86 7.78 26.66
N GLU A 93 9.15 7.52 26.49
CA GLU A 93 9.76 6.89 25.32
C GLU A 93 9.28 5.43 25.22
N VAL A 94 8.49 5.11 24.20
CA VAL A 94 8.05 3.73 23.92
C VAL A 94 8.84 3.18 22.74
N THR A 95 9.68 2.19 23.02
CA THR A 95 10.43 1.44 21.99
C THR A 95 9.54 0.32 21.45
N LEU A 96 9.18 0.40 20.17
CA LEU A 96 8.39 -0.61 19.46
C LEU A 96 9.34 -1.58 18.74
N ASP A 97 9.69 -2.67 19.41
CA ASP A 97 10.59 -3.71 18.89
C ASP A 97 9.84 -4.85 18.18
N GLY A 98 8.87 -4.52 17.32
CA GLY A 98 8.32 -5.43 16.31
C GLY A 98 7.61 -6.71 16.79
N LEU A 99 7.49 -6.94 18.10
CA LEU A 99 6.85 -8.13 18.69
C LEU A 99 5.75 -7.78 19.69
N THR A 100 5.51 -6.50 19.95
CA THR A 100 4.50 -6.05 20.90
C THR A 100 3.11 -6.03 20.25
N ASN A 101 2.24 -6.96 20.64
CA ASN A 101 0.81 -6.82 20.42
C ASN A 101 0.27 -5.77 21.39
N VAL A 102 -0.28 -4.68 20.86
CA VAL A 102 -1.01 -3.68 21.65
C VAL A 102 -2.50 -3.98 21.54
N GLU A 103 -3.07 -4.63 22.54
CA GLU A 103 -4.52 -4.74 22.71
C GLU A 103 -5.02 -3.59 23.60
N LEU A 104 -5.93 -2.77 23.08
CA LEU A 104 -6.63 -1.74 23.84
C LEU A 104 -8.03 -2.24 24.19
N VAL A 105 -8.19 -2.66 25.46
CA VAL A 105 -9.48 -3.01 26.05
C VAL A 105 -10.19 -1.75 26.53
N TYR A 106 -11.48 -1.59 26.18
CA TYR A 106 -12.35 -0.58 26.78
C TYR A 106 -13.59 -1.26 27.40
N LEU A 107 -14.00 -0.80 28.59
CA LEU A 107 -15.29 -1.11 29.22
C LEU A 107 -16.27 0.04 28.93
#